data_AF-A0A7S3C4P6-F1
#
_entry.id   AF-A0A7S3C4P6-F1
#
_cell.length_a   1.000
_cell.length_b   1.000
_cell.length_c   1.000
_cell.angle_alpha   90.00
_cell.angle_beta   90.00
_cell.angle_gamma   90.00
#
_symmetry.space_group_name_H-M   'P 1'
#
loop_
_entity.id
_entity.type
_entity.pdbx_description
1 polymer ?
#
loop_
_entity_poly.entity_id
_entity_poly.type
_entity_poly.pdbx_seq_one_letter_code
_entity_poly.pdbx_strand_id
1 'polypeptide(L)'
;GSEAALHAGEGWAAPAAQVAGGAGGALSEADAKKAAKKAAKLAEKEAKKAKAAAKKAKGGFNAPGSKAKKRADKKGDAGATAEAPEEVQPETPSGECKRMSQAMAKTYDPKTVEHAWYQWWEKEGFFTADPESKKPKFVIVIPPPNVTGSLHLGHALTNSVQDTIVRWRRMCGYECLWVPGCDHAGIATQLLVERELAKDGKTKHDLGREAFEQRVWQWKGEYGGRITGQLRRLGASCDWSREAFTLDDKLSDAVAESFVRLHDKGLVYRGEYMVNWSPNLRTAVSDLEVEYSEEEGKLYYFKYPLADESGEALTVATTRPETILGDQAVCVHPDDERFKHLVGKRCRVPFTDRTIPVLADDYVDMEFGTGCLKVTPGHDVNDYEIGKRLDLPTLNIMNEDATLNAAAGRFADMDRFEAREALWAALEEEGLAVRTEKHTSRVPRSQRGGEVIEPLVSTQWFVRMEPLAEPALKAVRSGEVKFVPERFEKTYFYWLENIRD
;
A
#
# COMPACT_ATOMS: atom_id res chain seq x y z
N GLY A 1 15.26 -48.07 20.53
CA GLY A 1 16.40 -47.62 21.34
C GLY A 1 16.70 -46.21 20.95
N SER A 2 16.78 -45.34 21.96
CA SER A 2 16.97 -43.88 21.96
C SER A 2 15.90 -43.00 21.32
N GLU A 3 15.01 -42.53 22.21
CA GLU A 3 14.31 -41.26 22.16
C GLU A 3 15.29 -40.09 21.97
N ALA A 4 14.84 -39.05 21.26
CA ALA A 4 15.23 -37.68 21.54
C ALA A 4 14.09 -36.76 21.08
N ALA A 5 13.29 -36.33 22.06
CA ALA A 5 12.37 -35.22 21.93
C ALA A 5 13.13 -33.94 21.56
N LEU A 6 12.62 -33.19 20.58
CA LEU A 6 12.92 -31.78 20.42
C LEU A 6 11.62 -31.00 20.35
N HIS A 7 11.50 -30.09 21.30
CA HIS A 7 10.40 -29.19 21.55
C HIS A 7 9.95 -28.46 20.29
N ALA A 8 8.64 -28.51 20.05
CA ALA A 8 7.92 -27.62 19.16
C ALA A 8 8.12 -26.17 19.62
N GLY A 9 8.80 -25.38 18.79
CA GLY A 9 8.89 -23.93 18.94
C GLY A 9 7.59 -23.28 18.46
N GLU A 10 7.03 -22.45 19.31
CA GLU A 10 5.77 -21.73 19.19
C GLU A 10 5.67 -21.00 17.83
N GLY A 11 4.73 -21.47 16.99
CA GLY A 11 4.32 -20.80 15.78
C GLY A 11 3.49 -19.57 16.13
N TRP A 12 3.85 -18.45 15.51
CA TRP A 12 3.12 -17.19 15.53
C TRP A 12 1.73 -17.40 14.92
N ALA A 13 0.75 -17.73 15.75
CA ALA A 13 -0.66 -17.68 15.39
C ALA A 13 -1.12 -16.22 15.43
N ALA A 14 -1.56 -15.69 14.29
CA ALA A 14 -2.36 -14.47 14.27
C ALA A 14 -3.73 -14.82 14.90
N PRO A 15 -4.20 -14.10 15.92
CA PRO A 15 -5.47 -14.40 16.54
C PRO A 15 -6.62 -14.05 15.60
N ALA A 16 -7.50 -15.03 15.37
CA ALA A 16 -8.81 -14.82 14.81
C ALA A 16 -9.56 -13.78 15.65
N ALA A 17 -10.29 -12.89 14.98
CA ALA A 17 -11.17 -11.93 15.62
C ALA A 17 -12.31 -12.69 16.33
N GLN A 18 -12.16 -12.86 17.64
CA GLN A 18 -13.25 -13.13 18.56
C GLN A 18 -13.26 -11.96 19.54
N VAL A 19 -14.33 -11.16 19.46
CA VAL A 19 -14.69 -10.22 20.51
C VAL A 19 -15.10 -11.06 21.72
N ALA A 20 -14.35 -10.93 22.81
CA ALA A 20 -14.71 -11.50 24.11
C ALA A 20 -14.42 -10.45 25.19
N GLY A 21 -15.47 -10.03 25.88
CA GLY A 21 -15.39 -9.12 27.03
C GLY A 21 -14.69 -9.76 28.23
N GLY A 22 -14.25 -8.91 29.16
CA GLY A 22 -13.87 -9.36 30.50
C GLY A 22 -12.77 -8.58 31.22
N ALA A 23 -13.21 -7.72 32.13
CA ALA A 23 -12.63 -7.39 33.44
C ALA A 23 -11.26 -6.68 33.55
N GLY A 24 -11.31 -5.46 34.11
CA GLY A 24 -10.15 -4.74 34.62
C GLY A 24 -9.51 -5.44 35.83
N GLY A 25 -8.20 -5.65 35.74
CA GLY A 25 -7.33 -6.00 36.86
C GLY A 25 -6.15 -5.03 36.92
N ALA A 26 -5.88 -4.47 38.10
CA ALA A 26 -4.76 -3.57 38.32
C ALA A 26 -3.41 -4.28 38.02
N LEU A 27 -2.56 -3.63 37.22
CA LEU A 27 -1.23 -4.14 36.83
C LEU A 27 -0.33 -4.37 38.05
N SER A 28 0.30 -5.54 38.11
CA SER A 28 1.26 -5.86 39.17
C SER A 28 2.52 -4.99 39.05
N GLU A 29 3.18 -4.68 40.18
CA GLU A 29 4.42 -3.88 40.22
C GLU A 29 5.56 -4.49 39.36
N ALA A 30 5.49 -5.80 39.11
CA ALA A 30 6.42 -6.52 38.23
C ALA A 30 6.19 -6.19 36.75
N ASP A 31 4.94 -6.02 36.32
CA ASP A 31 4.58 -5.67 34.94
C ASP A 31 4.94 -4.22 34.62
N ALA A 32 4.77 -3.31 35.59
CA ALA A 32 5.22 -1.93 35.49
C ALA A 32 6.76 -1.82 35.32
N LYS A 33 7.54 -2.59 36.10
CA LYS A 33 9.00 -2.64 35.98
C LYS A 33 9.46 -3.22 34.63
N LYS A 34 8.73 -4.22 34.11
CA LYS A 34 9.02 -4.83 32.79
C LYS A 34 8.72 -3.86 31.65
N ALA A 35 7.62 -3.11 31.73
CA ALA A 35 7.27 -2.05 30.79
C ALA A 35 8.29 -0.91 30.79
N ALA A 36 8.71 -0.43 31.98
CA ALA A 36 9.72 0.61 32.10
C ALA A 36 11.08 0.19 31.51
N LYS A 37 11.50 -1.06 31.72
CA LYS A 37 12.75 -1.60 31.14
C LYS A 37 12.67 -1.75 29.61
N LYS A 38 11.48 -2.04 29.07
CA LYS A 38 11.24 -2.11 27.61
C LYS A 38 11.25 -0.72 26.99
N ALA A 39 10.63 0.27 27.64
CA ALA A 39 10.65 1.68 27.23
C ALA A 39 12.08 2.26 27.23
N ALA A 40 12.88 1.99 28.27
CA ALA A 40 14.27 2.44 28.34
C ALA A 40 15.13 1.86 27.21
N LYS A 41 14.96 0.57 26.87
CA LYS A 41 15.65 -0.06 25.73
C LYS A 41 15.24 0.53 24.38
N LEU A 42 13.97 0.92 24.23
CA LEU A 42 13.47 1.54 23.00
C LEU A 42 14.07 2.94 22.83
N ALA A 43 14.06 3.75 23.89
CA ALA A 43 14.67 5.07 23.90
C ALA A 43 16.17 5.04 23.59
N GLU A 44 16.92 4.06 24.12
CA GLU A 44 18.34 3.88 23.80
C GLU A 44 18.58 3.53 22.32
N LYS A 45 17.69 2.71 21.73
CA LYS A 45 17.74 2.31 20.32
C LYS A 45 17.44 3.50 19.40
N GLU A 46 16.48 4.35 19.76
CA GLU A 46 16.15 5.57 19.03
C GLU A 46 17.25 6.62 19.13
N ALA A 47 17.85 6.81 20.30
CA ALA A 47 19.00 7.69 20.47
C ALA A 47 20.22 7.25 19.63
N LYS A 48 20.45 5.95 19.49
CA LYS A 48 21.48 5.39 18.59
C LYS A 48 21.16 5.63 17.11
N LYS A 49 19.89 5.49 16.70
CA LYS A 49 19.45 5.82 15.33
C LYS A 49 19.59 7.31 15.01
N ALA A 50 19.22 8.19 15.94
CA ALA A 50 19.35 9.64 15.79
C ALA A 50 20.83 10.07 15.66
N LYS A 51 21.73 9.49 16.46
CA LYS A 51 23.18 9.72 16.33
C LYS A 51 23.74 9.24 14.98
N ALA A 52 23.26 8.11 14.46
CA ALA A 52 23.67 7.61 13.14
C ALA A 52 23.17 8.50 12.00
N ALA A 53 21.94 9.01 12.10
CA ALA A 53 21.38 9.96 11.13
C ALA A 53 22.13 11.30 11.13
N ALA A 54 22.46 11.84 12.32
CA ALA A 54 23.24 13.08 12.45
C ALA A 54 24.67 12.95 11.88
N LYS A 55 25.28 11.77 11.99
CA LYS A 55 26.61 11.49 11.40
C LYS A 55 26.55 11.42 9.86
N LYS A 56 25.41 10.98 9.31
CA LYS A 56 25.16 10.95 7.86
C LYS A 56 24.87 12.34 7.28
N ALA A 57 24.25 13.23 8.06
CA ALA A 57 23.95 14.62 7.68
C ALA A 57 25.19 15.55 7.68
N LYS A 58 26.25 15.21 8.42
CA LYS A 58 27.50 16.01 8.49
C LYS A 58 28.56 15.62 7.44
N GLY A 59 28.33 14.58 6.64
CA GLY A 59 29.21 14.16 5.55
C GLY A 59 28.75 14.72 4.21
N GLY A 60 28.90 16.03 4.00
CA GLY A 60 28.58 16.69 2.73
C GLY A 60 29.56 16.32 1.62
N PHE A 61 29.01 15.92 0.48
CA PHE A 61 29.68 15.74 -0.80
C PHE A 61 30.38 17.05 -1.22
N ASN A 62 31.69 17.02 -1.48
CA ASN A 62 32.41 18.12 -2.12
C ASN A 62 32.79 17.70 -3.55
N ALA A 63 32.28 18.41 -4.55
CA ALA A 63 32.67 18.29 -5.95
C ALA A 63 34.08 18.87 -6.18
N PRO A 64 34.89 18.35 -7.11
CA PRO A 64 36.25 18.83 -7.31
C PRO A 64 36.28 20.08 -8.20
N GLY A 65 36.52 21.24 -7.58
CA GLY A 65 36.92 22.47 -8.24
C GLY A 65 38.44 22.59 -8.32
N SER A 66 38.94 23.01 -9.47
CA SER A 66 40.36 23.22 -9.76
C SER A 66 41.01 24.26 -8.85
N LYS A 67 42.23 23.96 -8.36
CA LYS A 67 43.25 24.97 -8.04
C LYS A 67 44.62 24.32 -7.92
N ALA A 68 45.49 24.69 -8.86
CA ALA A 68 46.91 24.35 -8.87
C ALA A 68 47.63 24.96 -7.66
N LYS A 69 48.57 24.21 -7.06
CA LYS A 69 49.67 24.77 -6.28
C LYS A 69 50.93 23.93 -6.46
N LYS A 70 51.96 24.56 -7.01
CA LYS A 70 53.31 24.02 -7.23
C LYS A 70 54.13 23.98 -5.92
N ARG A 71 54.85 22.86 -5.77
CA ARG A 71 56.21 22.64 -5.21
C ARG A 71 56.57 23.06 -3.77
N ALA A 72 57.10 22.08 -3.04
CA ALA A 72 58.48 22.13 -2.54
C ALA A 72 59.04 20.70 -2.37
N ASP A 73 60.22 20.48 -2.93
CA ASP A 73 61.00 19.23 -2.91
C ASP A 73 61.56 18.91 -1.51
N LYS A 74 61.64 17.62 -1.16
CA LYS A 74 62.69 17.08 -0.29
C LYS A 74 63.07 15.67 -0.74
N LYS A 75 64.27 15.58 -1.33
CA LYS A 75 64.99 14.34 -1.64
C LYS A 75 65.40 13.62 -0.35
N GLY A 76 65.16 12.31 -0.31
CA GLY A 76 65.79 11.33 0.56
C GLY A 76 65.81 10.01 -0.21
N ASP A 77 67.02 9.49 -0.46
CA ASP A 77 67.37 8.40 -1.37
C ASP A 77 67.32 7.01 -0.70
N ALA A 78 67.40 5.97 -1.54
CA ALA A 78 67.67 4.56 -1.29
C ALA A 78 66.49 3.61 -1.04
N GLY A 79 66.05 2.96 -2.13
CA GLY A 79 65.25 1.74 -2.10
C GLY A 79 64.71 1.36 -3.48
N ALA A 80 65.60 0.93 -4.39
CA ALA A 80 65.19 0.38 -5.68
C ALA A 80 64.35 -0.90 -5.48
N THR A 81 63.15 -0.96 -6.05
CA THR A 81 62.72 -2.03 -6.97
C THR A 81 61.27 -1.83 -7.45
N ALA A 82 61.10 -1.93 -8.77
CA ALA A 82 59.87 -2.08 -9.54
C ALA A 82 58.89 -0.89 -9.55
N GLU A 83 59.08 0.01 -10.52
CA GLU A 83 57.94 0.67 -11.16
C GLU A 83 56.97 -0.42 -11.62
N ALA A 84 55.76 -0.44 -11.05
CA ALA A 84 54.67 -1.20 -11.64
C ALA A 84 54.38 -0.58 -13.02
N PRO A 85 54.23 -1.38 -14.10
CA PRO A 85 53.82 -0.81 -15.36
C PRO A 85 52.46 -0.14 -15.14
N GLU A 86 52.34 1.12 -15.54
CA GLU A 86 51.03 1.69 -15.88
C GLU A 86 50.41 0.75 -16.92
N GLU A 87 49.51 -0.14 -16.47
CA GLU A 87 48.69 -0.93 -17.36
C GLU A 87 47.69 0.01 -18.03
N VAL A 88 48.16 0.68 -19.08
CA VAL A 88 47.32 1.37 -20.04
C VAL A 88 46.50 0.28 -20.72
N GLN A 89 45.27 0.08 -20.27
CA GLN A 89 44.31 -0.74 -20.98
C GLN A 89 44.18 -0.20 -22.41
N PRO A 90 44.19 -1.08 -23.42
CA PRO A 90 43.89 -0.62 -24.76
C PRO A 90 42.49 -0.03 -24.76
N GLU A 91 42.36 1.23 -25.20
CA GLU A 91 41.05 1.86 -25.36
C GLU A 91 40.20 0.97 -26.26
N THR A 92 39.13 0.42 -25.69
CA THR A 92 38.12 -0.31 -26.45
C THR A 92 37.02 0.68 -26.78
N PRO A 93 36.73 0.95 -28.07
CA PRO A 93 35.60 1.77 -28.46
C PRO A 93 34.28 1.24 -27.89
N SER A 94 33.36 2.14 -27.56
CA SER A 94 32.03 1.82 -27.06
C SER A 94 31.31 0.86 -28.02
N GLY A 95 30.85 -0.29 -27.51
CA GLY A 95 30.15 -1.31 -28.30
C GLY A 95 31.03 -2.24 -29.13
N GLU A 96 32.36 -2.16 -29.03
CA GLU A 96 33.26 -3.19 -29.56
C GLU A 96 33.57 -4.27 -28.51
N CYS A 97 33.85 -5.48 -28.97
CA CYS A 97 34.36 -6.55 -28.10
C CYS A 97 35.61 -6.05 -27.37
N LYS A 98 35.66 -6.28 -26.06
CA LYS A 98 36.74 -5.79 -25.22
C LYS A 98 38.10 -6.29 -25.71
N ARG A 99 39.02 -5.36 -25.94
CA ARG A 99 40.41 -5.69 -26.26
C ARG A 99 41.11 -6.10 -24.97
N MET A 100 41.51 -7.37 -24.91
CA MET A 100 42.21 -7.91 -23.75
C MET A 100 43.71 -7.57 -23.84
N SER A 101 44.30 -7.06 -22.75
CA SER A 101 45.75 -6.94 -22.64
C SER A 101 46.39 -8.33 -22.65
N GLN A 102 47.57 -8.47 -23.26
CA GLN A 102 48.32 -9.73 -23.23
C GLN A 102 48.87 -10.05 -21.83
N ALA A 103 49.08 -9.04 -21.00
CA ALA A 103 49.48 -9.19 -19.60
C ALA A 103 48.23 -9.20 -18.69
N MET A 104 48.21 -10.10 -17.71
CA MET A 104 47.19 -10.11 -16.66
C MET A 104 47.53 -9.10 -15.57
N ALA A 105 46.55 -8.26 -15.23
CA ALA A 105 46.64 -7.32 -14.13
C ALA A 105 46.93 -8.02 -12.79
N LYS A 106 47.79 -7.39 -11.97
CA LYS A 106 48.11 -7.90 -10.63
C LYS A 106 46.91 -7.88 -9.67
N THR A 107 45.97 -6.96 -9.89
CA THR A 107 44.78 -6.76 -9.07
C THR A 107 43.55 -6.69 -9.96
N TYR A 108 42.47 -7.36 -9.57
CA TYR A 108 41.19 -7.25 -10.24
C TYR A 108 40.57 -5.86 -10.00
N ASP A 109 40.27 -5.15 -11.08
CA ASP A 109 39.43 -3.95 -11.05
C ASP A 109 38.14 -4.19 -11.86
N PRO A 110 36.96 -4.22 -11.22
CA PRO A 110 35.70 -4.44 -11.93
C PRO A 110 35.37 -3.31 -12.91
N LYS A 111 35.77 -2.05 -12.64
CA LYS A 111 35.47 -0.94 -13.55
C LYS A 111 36.13 -1.14 -14.90
N THR A 112 37.41 -1.50 -14.82
CA THR A 112 38.22 -1.99 -15.93
C THR A 112 37.57 -3.18 -16.62
N VAL A 113 37.25 -4.24 -15.86
CA VAL A 113 36.76 -5.48 -16.45
C VAL A 113 35.44 -5.29 -17.16
N GLU A 114 34.44 -4.69 -16.51
CA GLU A 114 33.08 -4.46 -17.02
C GLU A 114 33.01 -3.46 -18.19
N HIS A 115 34.02 -2.60 -18.36
CA HIS A 115 34.07 -1.61 -19.43
C HIS A 115 33.87 -2.26 -20.81
N ALA A 116 33.05 -1.62 -21.65
CA ALA A 116 32.67 -2.03 -23.01
C ALA A 116 31.87 -3.35 -23.17
N TRP A 117 31.97 -4.33 -22.25
CA TRP A 117 31.31 -5.63 -22.40
C TRP A 117 29.82 -5.52 -22.64
N TYR A 118 29.11 -4.76 -21.80
CA TYR A 118 27.66 -4.74 -21.85
C TYR A 118 27.15 -4.11 -23.15
N GLN A 119 27.73 -2.98 -23.54
CA GLN A 119 27.40 -2.31 -24.79
C GLN A 119 27.65 -3.21 -26.00
N TRP A 120 28.73 -4.00 -25.97
CA TRP A 120 29.00 -4.99 -27.00
C TRP A 120 27.98 -6.13 -26.99
N TRP A 121 27.65 -6.71 -25.83
CA TRP A 121 26.64 -7.77 -25.72
C TRP A 121 25.27 -7.33 -26.25
N GLU A 122 24.88 -6.10 -25.95
CA GLU A 122 23.62 -5.52 -26.44
C GLU A 122 23.67 -5.28 -27.96
N LYS A 123 24.76 -4.71 -28.48
CA LYS A 123 24.96 -4.48 -29.91
C LYS A 123 24.93 -5.77 -30.73
N GLU A 124 25.57 -6.83 -30.25
CA GLU A 124 25.58 -8.14 -30.92
C GLU A 124 24.28 -8.93 -30.73
N GLY A 125 23.35 -8.43 -29.89
CA GLY A 125 22.07 -9.06 -29.67
C GLY A 125 22.14 -10.42 -28.97
N PHE A 126 23.17 -10.69 -28.16
CA PHE A 126 23.39 -12.00 -27.50
C PHE A 126 22.26 -12.45 -26.57
N PHE A 127 21.40 -11.54 -26.16
CA PHE A 127 20.28 -11.80 -25.25
C PHE A 127 18.93 -11.86 -25.96
N THR A 128 18.88 -11.60 -27.27
CA THR A 128 17.65 -11.61 -28.07
C THR A 128 17.14 -13.04 -28.21
N ALA A 129 15.88 -13.27 -27.84
CA ALA A 129 15.29 -14.59 -27.97
C ALA A 129 14.69 -14.81 -29.35
N ASP A 130 15.01 -15.95 -29.96
CA ASP A 130 14.47 -16.36 -31.26
C ASP A 130 13.20 -17.21 -31.08
N PRO A 131 12.01 -16.73 -31.50
CA PRO A 131 10.76 -17.48 -31.38
C PRO A 131 10.75 -18.79 -32.20
N GLU A 132 11.52 -18.84 -33.30
CA GLU A 132 11.63 -19.97 -34.22
C GLU A 132 12.68 -21.00 -33.78
N SER A 133 13.40 -20.72 -32.69
CA SER A 133 14.40 -21.62 -32.12
C SER A 133 13.77 -22.97 -31.74
N LYS A 134 14.41 -24.06 -32.18
CA LYS A 134 14.02 -25.44 -31.86
C LYS A 134 14.45 -25.90 -30.46
N LYS A 135 15.21 -25.06 -29.74
CA LYS A 135 15.66 -25.35 -28.37
C LYS A 135 14.46 -25.35 -27.40
N PRO A 136 14.55 -26.06 -26.27
CA PRO A 136 13.55 -25.93 -25.21
C PRO A 136 13.48 -24.48 -24.72
N LYS A 137 12.27 -23.96 -24.51
CA LYS A 137 12.04 -22.54 -24.17
C LYS A 137 12.06 -22.34 -22.66
N PHE A 138 12.65 -21.23 -22.21
CA PHE A 138 12.62 -20.79 -20.82
C PHE A 138 12.31 -19.29 -20.78
N VAL A 139 11.27 -18.91 -20.05
CA VAL A 139 10.78 -17.53 -20.05
C VAL A 139 10.71 -17.01 -18.62
N ILE A 140 11.20 -15.79 -18.41
CA ILE A 140 10.97 -15.00 -17.20
C ILE A 140 10.48 -13.62 -17.64
N VAL A 141 9.48 -13.09 -16.93
CA VAL A 141 9.09 -11.68 -17.04
C VAL A 141 9.68 -10.97 -15.83
N ILE A 142 10.39 -9.85 -16.04
CA ILE A 142 10.85 -9.04 -14.91
C ILE A 142 9.60 -8.54 -14.16
N PRO A 143 9.56 -8.58 -12.81
CA PRO A 143 8.55 -7.80 -12.09
C PRO A 143 8.82 -6.33 -12.41
N PRO A 144 7.95 -5.65 -13.17
CA PRO A 144 8.28 -4.36 -13.75
C PRO A 144 8.48 -3.33 -12.63
N PRO A 145 9.68 -2.75 -12.46
CA PRO A 145 9.87 -1.69 -11.48
C PRO A 145 9.00 -0.48 -11.79
N ASN A 146 8.46 0.13 -10.73
CA ASN A 146 7.68 1.35 -10.82
C ASN A 146 8.57 2.52 -11.28
N VAL A 147 8.06 3.40 -12.14
CA VAL A 147 8.75 4.63 -12.60
C VAL A 147 8.81 5.73 -11.52
N THR A 148 9.09 5.36 -10.27
CA THR A 148 9.00 6.21 -9.08
C THR A 148 10.36 6.67 -8.55
N GLY A 149 11.45 6.51 -9.32
CA GLY A 149 12.79 6.89 -8.86
C GLY A 149 13.91 6.01 -9.39
N SER A 150 14.86 5.72 -8.50
CA SER A 150 16.01 4.84 -8.78
C SER A 150 15.82 3.47 -8.13
N LEU A 151 16.41 2.43 -8.72
CA LEU A 151 16.44 1.10 -8.13
C LEU A 151 17.27 1.07 -6.83
N HIS A 152 16.75 0.36 -5.84
CA HIS A 152 17.42 0.03 -4.56
C HIS A 152 17.91 -1.43 -4.51
N LEU A 153 18.63 -1.83 -3.45
CA LEU A 153 19.23 -3.17 -3.29
C LEU A 153 18.25 -4.34 -3.45
N GLY A 154 16.98 -4.21 -3.03
CA GLY A 154 15.96 -5.23 -3.29
C GLY A 154 15.75 -5.55 -4.78
N HIS A 155 15.81 -4.53 -5.65
CA HIS A 155 15.74 -4.73 -7.10
C HIS A 155 16.99 -5.42 -7.63
N ALA A 156 18.17 -5.03 -7.12
CA ALA A 156 19.43 -5.67 -7.49
C ALA A 156 19.42 -7.17 -7.12
N LEU A 157 19.00 -7.51 -5.90
CA LEU A 157 18.85 -8.90 -5.46
C LEU A 157 17.92 -9.69 -6.39
N THR A 158 16.72 -9.17 -6.65
CA THR A 158 15.70 -9.84 -7.48
C THR A 158 16.23 -10.10 -8.89
N ASN A 159 16.80 -9.07 -9.53
CA ASN A 159 17.32 -9.16 -10.88
C ASN A 159 18.57 -10.05 -10.97
N SER A 160 19.48 -10.00 -9.99
CA SER A 160 20.65 -10.89 -9.97
C SER A 160 20.25 -12.36 -9.87
N VAL A 161 19.22 -12.69 -9.10
CA VAL A 161 18.70 -14.08 -9.01
C VAL A 161 18.07 -14.49 -10.34
N GLN A 162 17.21 -13.66 -10.93
CA GLN A 162 16.60 -13.94 -12.24
C GLN A 162 17.66 -14.11 -13.34
N ASP A 163 18.62 -13.19 -13.43
CA ASP A 163 19.71 -13.22 -14.41
C ASP A 163 20.56 -14.49 -14.26
N THR A 164 20.88 -14.88 -13.03
CA THR A 164 21.63 -16.11 -12.76
C THR A 164 20.90 -17.33 -13.31
N ILE A 165 19.58 -17.43 -13.08
CA ILE A 165 18.76 -18.53 -13.58
C ILE A 165 18.71 -18.51 -15.11
N VAL A 166 18.50 -17.34 -15.73
CA VAL A 166 18.42 -17.17 -17.18
C VAL A 166 19.75 -17.55 -17.84
N ARG A 167 20.88 -17.05 -17.33
CA ARG A 167 22.22 -17.37 -17.83
C ARG A 167 22.49 -18.87 -17.71
N TRP A 168 22.20 -19.47 -16.56
CA TRP A 168 22.35 -20.91 -16.35
C TRP A 168 21.51 -21.72 -17.34
N ARG A 169 20.22 -21.38 -17.52
CA ARG A 169 19.34 -22.05 -18.49
C ARG A 169 19.82 -21.90 -19.93
N ARG A 170 20.27 -20.70 -20.31
CA ARG A 170 20.84 -20.42 -21.63
C ARG A 170 22.09 -21.28 -21.87
N MET A 171 22.97 -21.40 -20.87
CA MET A 171 24.14 -22.28 -20.92
C MET A 171 23.79 -23.78 -20.93
N CYS A 172 22.64 -24.16 -20.37
CA CYS A 172 22.08 -25.52 -20.48
C CYS A 172 21.37 -25.80 -21.82
N GLY A 173 21.49 -24.91 -22.81
CA GLY A 173 20.96 -25.13 -24.16
C GLY A 173 19.50 -24.72 -24.38
N TYR A 174 18.90 -23.95 -23.46
CA TYR A 174 17.55 -23.41 -23.63
C TYR A 174 17.55 -22.12 -24.45
N GLU A 175 16.47 -21.90 -25.21
CA GLU A 175 16.13 -20.58 -25.72
C GLU A 175 15.53 -19.75 -24.59
N CYS A 176 16.23 -18.72 -24.15
CA CYS A 176 15.84 -17.97 -22.96
C CYS A 176 15.34 -16.58 -23.31
N LEU A 177 14.08 -16.29 -22.97
CA LEU A 177 13.49 -14.96 -23.05
C LEU A 177 13.34 -14.39 -21.63
N TRP A 178 14.09 -13.32 -21.35
CA TRP A 178 13.88 -12.51 -20.15
C TRP A 178 13.37 -11.14 -20.56
N VAL A 179 12.07 -10.90 -20.36
CA VAL A 179 11.38 -9.70 -20.84
C VAL A 179 11.62 -8.54 -19.86
N PRO A 180 12.25 -7.43 -20.30
CA PRO A 180 12.37 -6.24 -19.49
C PRO A 180 11.14 -5.34 -19.62
N GLY A 181 10.91 -4.49 -18.62
CA GLY A 181 9.86 -3.48 -18.68
C GLY A 181 9.75 -2.67 -17.41
N CYS A 182 8.89 -1.65 -17.41
CA CYS A 182 8.61 -0.79 -16.27
C CYS A 182 7.09 -0.60 -16.09
N ASP A 183 6.67 -0.37 -14.85
CA ASP A 183 5.28 -0.08 -14.51
C ASP A 183 5.09 1.43 -14.32
N HIS A 184 4.04 1.97 -14.95
CA HIS A 184 3.58 3.35 -14.76
C HIS A 184 3.18 3.66 -13.30
N ALA A 185 2.79 2.64 -12.53
CA ALA A 185 2.47 2.71 -11.10
C ALA A 185 1.36 3.70 -10.71
N GLY A 186 0.53 4.14 -11.67
CA GLY A 186 -0.63 5.01 -11.48
C GLY A 186 -0.44 6.11 -10.44
N ILE A 187 -1.17 5.98 -9.33
CA ILE A 187 -1.18 6.92 -8.18
C ILE A 187 0.22 7.19 -7.63
N ALA A 188 1.12 6.20 -7.62
CA ALA A 188 2.49 6.36 -7.12
C ALA A 188 3.26 7.44 -7.89
N THR A 189 3.18 7.36 -9.22
CA THR A 189 3.85 8.30 -10.11
C THR A 189 3.16 9.65 -10.06
N GLN A 190 1.83 9.67 -10.04
CA GLN A 190 1.06 10.90 -9.89
C GLN A 190 1.49 11.69 -8.64
N LEU A 191 1.57 11.03 -7.48
CA LEU A 191 1.97 11.66 -6.22
C LEU A 191 3.39 12.24 -6.25
N LEU A 192 4.33 11.58 -6.94
CA LEU A 192 5.68 12.09 -7.07
C LEU A 192 5.75 13.30 -8.00
N VAL A 193 5.00 13.28 -9.11
CA VAL A 193 4.90 14.42 -10.02
C VAL A 193 4.22 15.60 -9.32
N GLU A 194 3.12 15.37 -8.58
CA GLU A 194 2.46 16.40 -7.77
C GLU A 194 3.41 16.98 -6.71
N ARG A 195 4.21 16.15 -6.03
CA ARG A 195 5.21 16.61 -5.07
C ARG A 195 6.32 17.43 -5.74
N GLU A 196 6.71 17.09 -6.97
CA GLU A 196 7.67 17.88 -7.74
C GLU A 196 7.10 19.24 -8.12
N LEU A 197 5.84 19.28 -8.59
CA LEU A 197 5.14 20.53 -8.92
C LEU A 197 4.95 21.44 -7.71
N ALA A 198 4.71 20.87 -6.53
CA ALA A 198 4.57 21.62 -5.29
C ALA A 198 5.85 22.40 -4.92
N LYS A 199 7.04 21.96 -5.35
CA LYS A 199 8.30 22.71 -5.15
C LYS A 199 8.32 24.02 -5.93
N ASP A 200 7.60 24.07 -7.04
CA ASP A 200 7.41 25.25 -7.87
C ASP A 200 6.14 26.05 -7.47
N GLY A 201 5.50 25.67 -6.35
CA GLY A 201 4.27 26.30 -5.87
C GLY A 201 3.04 26.03 -6.75
N LYS A 202 3.07 24.97 -7.57
CA LYS A 202 1.97 24.59 -8.48
C LYS A 202 1.32 23.27 -8.06
N THR A 203 0.08 23.10 -8.46
CA THR A 203 -0.71 21.88 -8.31
C THR A 203 -1.05 21.29 -9.68
N LYS A 204 -1.52 20.03 -9.73
CA LYS A 204 -2.04 19.44 -10.98
C LYS A 204 -3.22 20.22 -11.56
N HIS A 205 -4.00 20.88 -10.71
CA HIS A 205 -5.17 21.65 -11.13
C HIS A 205 -4.77 22.93 -11.85
N ASP A 206 -3.64 23.54 -11.47
CA ASP A 206 -3.10 24.73 -12.15
C ASP A 206 -2.62 24.43 -13.58
N LEU A 207 -2.22 23.18 -13.85
CA LEU A 207 -1.79 22.73 -15.19
C LEU A 207 -2.96 22.32 -16.08
N GLY A 208 -4.01 21.75 -15.49
CA GLY A 208 -5.02 21.01 -16.25
C GLY A 208 -4.53 19.63 -16.71
N ARG A 209 -5.47 18.81 -17.18
CA ARG A 209 -5.24 17.37 -17.44
C ARG A 209 -4.15 17.11 -18.49
N GLU A 210 -4.27 17.70 -19.67
CA GLU A 210 -3.35 17.41 -20.79
C GLU A 210 -1.90 17.79 -20.45
N ALA A 211 -1.68 18.97 -19.87
CA ALA A 211 -0.35 19.41 -19.48
C ALA A 211 0.21 18.57 -18.32
N PHE A 212 -0.64 18.14 -17.39
CA PHE A 212 -0.23 17.22 -16.33
C PHE A 212 0.18 15.85 -16.88
N GLU A 213 -0.60 15.26 -17.81
CA GLU A 213 -0.26 14.00 -18.47
C GLU A 213 1.06 14.11 -19.24
N GLN A 214 1.30 15.20 -19.97
CA GLN A 214 2.59 15.45 -20.62
C GLN A 214 3.75 15.49 -19.61
N ARG A 215 3.54 16.11 -18.44
CA ARG A 215 4.54 16.14 -17.37
C ARG A 215 4.83 14.74 -16.81
N VAL A 216 3.81 13.89 -16.67
CA VAL A 216 3.97 12.48 -16.27
C VAL A 216 4.77 11.68 -17.30
N TRP A 217 4.54 11.90 -18.60
CA TRP A 217 5.35 11.28 -19.66
C TRP A 217 6.81 11.75 -19.67
N GLN A 218 7.07 13.03 -19.40
CA GLN A 218 8.43 13.55 -19.22
C GLN A 218 9.13 12.86 -18.04
N TRP A 219 8.42 12.72 -16.91
CA TRP A 219 8.91 11.98 -15.75
C TRP A 219 9.26 10.53 -16.12
N LYS A 220 8.40 9.83 -16.86
CA LYS A 220 8.69 8.47 -17.36
C LYS A 220 9.96 8.43 -18.20
N GLY A 221 10.18 9.41 -19.08
CA GLY A 221 11.39 9.50 -19.90
C GLY A 221 12.67 9.60 -19.05
N GLU A 222 12.66 10.48 -18.05
CA GLU A 222 13.82 10.71 -17.17
C GLU A 222 14.12 9.51 -16.25
N TYR A 223 13.08 8.97 -15.59
CA TYR A 223 13.25 7.92 -14.58
C TYR A 223 13.28 6.51 -15.17
N GLY A 224 12.50 6.25 -16.23
CA GLY A 224 12.55 4.98 -16.96
C GLY A 224 13.93 4.71 -17.55
N GLY A 225 14.56 5.71 -18.19
CA GLY A 225 15.93 5.59 -18.69
C GLY A 225 16.96 5.33 -17.59
N ARG A 226 16.75 5.85 -16.38
CA ARG A 226 17.61 5.58 -15.22
C ARG A 226 17.50 4.13 -14.75
N ILE A 227 16.28 3.61 -14.64
CA ILE A 227 16.01 2.23 -14.21
C ILE A 227 16.70 1.24 -15.15
N THR A 228 16.48 1.41 -16.45
CA THR A 228 17.04 0.51 -17.46
C THR A 228 18.57 0.63 -17.51
N GLY A 229 19.11 1.84 -17.37
CA GLY A 229 20.55 2.07 -17.22
C GLY A 229 21.16 1.36 -16.00
N GLN A 230 20.45 1.32 -14.85
CA GLN A 230 20.90 0.59 -13.67
C GLN A 230 20.90 -0.94 -13.91
N LEU A 231 19.86 -1.49 -14.53
CA LEU A 231 19.80 -2.92 -14.88
C LEU A 231 20.90 -3.32 -15.86
N ARG A 232 21.15 -2.50 -16.89
CA ARG A 232 22.27 -2.68 -17.81
C ARG A 232 23.61 -2.64 -17.08
N ARG A 233 23.79 -1.70 -16.15
CA ARG A 233 25.00 -1.61 -15.32
C ARG A 233 25.20 -2.82 -14.41
N LEU A 234 24.11 -3.43 -13.92
CA LEU A 234 24.15 -4.68 -13.15
C LEU A 234 24.48 -5.90 -14.03
N GLY A 235 24.50 -5.75 -15.36
CA GLY A 235 24.78 -6.84 -16.28
C GLY A 235 23.57 -7.71 -16.63
N ALA A 236 22.34 -7.24 -16.43
CA ALA A 236 21.13 -8.01 -16.70
C ALA A 236 21.08 -8.50 -18.16
N SER A 237 20.94 -9.81 -18.41
CA SER A 237 20.90 -10.39 -19.75
C SER A 237 19.48 -10.45 -20.37
N CYS A 238 18.75 -9.34 -20.26
CA CYS A 238 17.40 -9.17 -20.80
C CYS A 238 17.39 -9.00 -22.32
N ASP A 239 16.26 -9.33 -22.93
CA ASP A 239 15.97 -9.00 -24.34
C ASP A 239 15.43 -7.55 -24.42
N TRP A 240 16.33 -6.58 -24.52
CA TRP A 240 15.97 -5.15 -24.59
C TRP A 240 15.17 -4.76 -25.84
N SER A 241 15.17 -5.59 -26.89
CA SER A 241 14.34 -5.35 -28.07
C SER A 241 12.83 -5.47 -27.77
N ARG A 242 12.50 -6.08 -26.61
CA ARG A 242 11.14 -6.31 -26.13
C ARG A 242 10.85 -5.55 -24.84
N GLU A 243 11.58 -4.47 -24.56
CA GLU A 243 11.28 -3.60 -23.43
C GLU A 243 9.84 -3.08 -23.53
N ALA A 244 9.07 -3.26 -22.46
CA ALA A 244 7.67 -2.87 -22.41
C ALA A 244 7.39 -1.87 -21.28
N PHE A 245 6.48 -0.95 -21.51
CA PHE A 245 5.94 -0.06 -20.49
C PHE A 245 4.43 -0.21 -20.43
N THR A 246 3.85 -0.26 -19.23
CA THR A 246 2.44 -0.63 -19.03
C THR A 246 1.42 0.30 -19.70
N LEU A 247 1.81 1.53 -20.09
CA LEU A 247 0.97 2.44 -20.88
C LEU A 247 1.39 2.52 -22.36
N ASP A 248 2.26 1.65 -22.85
CA ASP A 248 2.49 1.54 -24.29
C ASP A 248 1.22 1.02 -24.98
N ASP A 249 1.00 1.44 -26.23
CA ASP A 249 -0.23 1.14 -27.00
C ASP A 249 -0.60 -0.34 -26.95
N LYS A 250 0.37 -1.24 -27.18
CA LYS A 250 0.14 -2.70 -27.19
C LYS A 250 -0.36 -3.25 -25.84
N LEU A 251 0.17 -2.73 -24.72
CA LEU A 251 -0.26 -3.19 -23.40
C LEU A 251 -1.57 -2.53 -22.98
N SER A 252 -1.79 -1.27 -23.39
CA SER A 252 -3.07 -0.58 -23.20
C SER A 252 -4.21 -1.30 -23.93
N ASP A 253 -3.98 -1.71 -25.19
CA ASP A 253 -4.92 -2.51 -25.97
C ASP A 253 -5.21 -3.86 -25.30
N ALA A 254 -4.19 -4.51 -24.73
CA ALA A 254 -4.36 -5.77 -24.01
C ALA A 254 -5.21 -5.62 -22.73
N VAL A 255 -5.09 -4.50 -22.02
CA VAL A 255 -5.95 -4.17 -20.86
C VAL A 255 -7.39 -3.90 -21.31
N ALA A 256 -7.58 -3.14 -22.39
CA ALA A 256 -8.90 -2.86 -22.95
C ALA A 256 -9.60 -4.16 -23.40
N GLU A 257 -8.90 -5.02 -24.13
CA GLU A 257 -9.41 -6.34 -24.54
C GLU A 257 -9.75 -7.22 -23.33
N SER A 258 -8.90 -7.23 -22.30
CA SER A 258 -9.15 -7.99 -21.06
C SER A 258 -10.40 -7.50 -20.35
N PHE A 259 -10.59 -6.17 -20.26
CA PHE A 259 -11.78 -5.57 -19.68
C PHE A 259 -13.04 -5.96 -20.45
N VAL A 260 -13.05 -5.78 -21.78
CA VAL A 260 -14.20 -6.11 -22.63
C VAL A 260 -14.55 -7.60 -22.53
N ARG A 261 -13.55 -8.50 -22.59
CA ARG A 261 -13.79 -9.95 -22.47
C ARG A 261 -14.34 -10.36 -21.10
N LEU A 262 -13.89 -9.73 -20.01
CA LEU A 262 -14.42 -10.01 -18.68
C LEU A 262 -15.82 -9.43 -18.51
N HIS A 263 -16.08 -8.26 -19.08
CA HIS A 263 -17.40 -7.64 -19.10
C HIS A 263 -18.42 -8.48 -19.88
N ASP A 264 -18.07 -8.94 -21.09
CA ASP A 264 -18.93 -9.79 -21.92
C ASP A 264 -19.26 -11.15 -21.27
N LYS A 265 -18.38 -11.61 -20.36
CA LYS A 265 -18.61 -12.81 -19.54
C LYS A 265 -19.43 -12.53 -18.26
N GLY A 266 -19.84 -11.29 -18.02
CA GLY A 266 -20.53 -10.87 -16.79
C GLY A 266 -19.66 -10.88 -15.54
N LEU A 267 -18.33 -10.96 -15.71
CA LEU A 267 -17.35 -10.97 -14.60
C LEU A 267 -16.98 -9.55 -14.18
N VAL A 268 -16.98 -8.59 -15.10
CA VAL A 268 -16.88 -7.16 -14.75
C VAL A 268 -18.29 -6.57 -14.66
N TYR A 269 -18.59 -5.89 -13.57
CA TYR A 269 -19.87 -5.22 -13.38
C TYR A 269 -19.70 -3.86 -12.71
N ARG A 270 -20.71 -2.99 -12.87
CA ARG A 270 -20.78 -1.70 -12.19
C ARG A 270 -21.79 -1.78 -11.07
N GLY A 271 -21.40 -1.42 -9.86
CA GLY A 271 -22.24 -1.50 -8.68
C GLY A 271 -21.99 -0.34 -7.72
N GLU A 272 -22.94 -0.11 -6.82
CA GLU A 272 -22.70 0.73 -5.65
C GLU A 272 -22.13 -0.13 -4.55
N TYR A 273 -21.04 0.35 -3.96
CA TYR A 273 -20.39 -0.33 -2.86
C TYR A 273 -19.80 0.69 -1.90
N MET A 274 -19.61 0.28 -0.65
CA MET A 274 -18.85 1.05 0.31
C MET A 274 -17.36 0.92 -0.02
N VAL A 275 -16.78 1.98 -0.57
CA VAL A 275 -15.37 1.98 -0.94
C VAL A 275 -14.53 2.68 0.11
N ASN A 276 -13.27 2.27 0.23
CA ASN A 276 -12.25 3.04 0.92
C ASN A 276 -11.93 4.26 0.06
N TRP A 277 -12.38 5.43 0.49
CA TRP A 277 -12.15 6.69 -0.23
C TRP A 277 -10.98 7.44 0.40
N SER A 278 -10.04 7.90 -0.43
CA SER A 278 -9.00 8.86 -0.03
C SER A 278 -9.47 10.28 -0.32
N PRO A 279 -9.76 11.11 0.71
CA PRO A 279 -10.23 12.49 0.50
C PRO A 279 -9.18 13.38 -0.17
N ASN A 280 -7.90 13.15 0.14
CA ASN A 280 -6.79 13.91 -0.44
C ASN A 280 -6.57 13.59 -1.91
N LEU A 281 -6.67 12.30 -2.29
CA LEU A 281 -6.46 11.86 -3.67
C LEU A 281 -7.73 11.94 -4.52
N ARG A 282 -8.91 12.03 -3.87
CA ARG A 282 -10.24 12.00 -4.47
C ARG A 282 -10.43 10.77 -5.35
N THR A 283 -10.13 9.60 -4.79
CA THR A 283 -10.26 8.32 -5.47
C THR A 283 -10.55 7.21 -4.47
N ALA A 284 -11.22 6.17 -4.95
CA ALA A 284 -11.28 4.89 -4.25
C ALA A 284 -9.88 4.25 -4.22
N VAL A 285 -9.55 3.57 -3.12
CA VAL A 285 -8.34 2.77 -2.94
C VAL A 285 -8.75 1.34 -2.56
N SER A 286 -7.92 0.37 -2.92
CA SER A 286 -8.21 -1.04 -2.57
C SER A 286 -7.94 -1.32 -1.09
N ASP A 287 -8.53 -2.38 -0.52
CA ASP A 287 -8.23 -2.84 0.84
C ASP A 287 -6.73 -3.08 1.07
N LEU A 288 -5.99 -3.47 0.02
CA LEU A 288 -4.54 -3.71 0.06
C LEU A 288 -3.73 -2.41 0.16
N GLU A 289 -4.33 -1.26 -0.13
CA GLU A 289 -3.71 0.07 -0.06
C GLU A 289 -4.07 0.83 1.25
N VAL A 290 -4.83 0.18 2.15
CA VAL A 290 -5.18 0.71 3.46
C VAL A 290 -4.29 0.11 4.54
N GLU A 291 -3.61 0.97 5.29
CA GLU A 291 -2.87 0.61 6.50
C GLU A 291 -3.68 0.99 7.74
N TYR A 292 -3.43 0.34 8.87
CA TYR A 292 -4.16 0.62 10.09
C TYR A 292 -3.23 1.06 11.22
N SER A 293 -3.61 2.14 11.89
CA SER A 293 -2.96 2.65 13.09
C SER A 293 -3.88 2.52 14.31
N GLU A 294 -3.32 2.13 15.45
CA GLU A 294 -4.01 2.23 16.74
C GLU A 294 -3.89 3.67 17.25
N GLU A 295 -5.03 4.33 17.47
CA GLU A 295 -5.07 5.73 17.90
C GLU A 295 -6.01 5.88 19.10
N GLU A 296 -5.60 6.70 20.08
CA GLU A 296 -6.46 7.07 21.20
C GLU A 296 -7.51 8.08 20.73
N GLY A 297 -8.78 7.73 20.90
CA GLY A 297 -9.93 8.57 20.60
C GLY A 297 -10.92 8.61 21.76
N LYS A 298 -12.16 9.01 21.43
CA LYS A 298 -13.28 9.06 22.37
C LYS A 298 -14.41 8.17 21.86
N LEU A 299 -15.07 7.49 22.79
CA LEU A 299 -16.38 6.88 22.58
C LEU A 299 -17.43 7.82 23.18
N TYR A 300 -18.33 8.29 22.33
CA TYR A 300 -19.36 9.28 22.65
C TYR A 300 -20.68 8.58 22.92
N TYR A 301 -21.30 8.92 24.05
CA TYR A 301 -22.61 8.41 24.44
C TYR A 301 -23.64 9.55 24.33
N PHE A 302 -24.67 9.37 23.52
CA PHE A 302 -25.72 10.37 23.32
C PHE A 302 -27.10 9.74 23.24
N LYS A 303 -28.12 10.58 23.41
CA LYS A 303 -29.53 10.17 23.43
C LYS A 303 -30.21 10.41 22.08
N TYR A 304 -31.01 9.43 21.68
CA TYR A 304 -31.99 9.44 20.60
C TYR A 304 -33.39 9.55 21.18
N PRO A 305 -34.00 10.76 21.23
CA PRO A 305 -35.36 10.92 21.74
C PRO A 305 -36.36 10.16 20.88
N LEU A 306 -37.32 9.48 21.51
CA LEU A 306 -38.43 8.87 20.79
C LEU A 306 -39.32 9.94 20.16
N ALA A 307 -39.87 9.64 18.99
CA ALA A 307 -40.73 10.54 18.26
C ALA A 307 -42.17 10.59 18.81
N ASP A 308 -42.53 9.67 19.72
CA ASP A 308 -43.87 9.45 20.28
C ASP A 308 -44.24 10.37 21.46
N GLU A 309 -43.44 11.42 21.71
CA GLU A 309 -43.63 12.40 22.79
C GLU A 309 -43.67 11.81 24.22
N SER A 310 -43.26 10.55 24.39
CA SER A 310 -43.18 9.88 25.69
C SER A 310 -42.12 10.48 26.63
N GLY A 311 -41.15 11.22 26.08
CA GLY A 311 -39.97 11.69 26.79
C GLY A 311 -38.89 10.60 27.00
N GLU A 312 -39.12 9.38 26.54
CA GLU A 312 -38.15 8.29 26.54
C GLU A 312 -37.12 8.48 25.41
N ALA A 313 -35.89 7.99 25.61
CA ALA A 313 -34.80 8.10 24.64
C ALA A 313 -33.88 6.87 24.70
N LEU A 314 -33.35 6.44 23.55
CA LEU A 314 -32.30 5.41 23.47
C LEU A 314 -30.94 6.08 23.66
N THR A 315 -30.06 5.49 24.46
CA THR A 315 -28.66 5.94 24.50
C THR A 315 -27.85 5.08 23.56
N VAL A 316 -27.06 5.67 22.67
CA VAL A 316 -26.17 4.97 21.72
C VAL A 316 -24.72 5.37 21.99
N ALA A 317 -23.78 4.48 21.69
CA ALA A 317 -22.35 4.75 21.71
C ALA A 317 -21.78 4.84 20.28
N THR A 318 -20.94 5.83 20.00
CA THR A 318 -20.28 6.00 18.69
C THR A 318 -18.89 6.62 18.83
N THR A 319 -17.95 6.27 17.97
CA THR A 319 -16.66 6.97 17.85
C THR A 319 -16.71 8.13 16.86
N ARG A 320 -17.80 8.24 16.09
CA ARG A 320 -18.00 9.18 14.98
C ARG A 320 -19.32 9.96 15.11
N PRO A 321 -19.43 10.94 16.02
CA PRO A 321 -20.68 11.66 16.20
C PRO A 321 -21.06 12.51 14.97
N GLU A 322 -20.09 12.93 14.14
CA GLU A 322 -20.38 13.64 12.89
C GLU A 322 -21.27 12.82 11.93
N THR A 323 -21.23 11.48 12.02
CA THR A 323 -22.01 10.59 11.16
C THR A 323 -23.47 10.43 11.59
N ILE A 324 -23.86 10.94 12.78
CA ILE A 324 -25.24 10.91 13.30
C ILE A 324 -26.23 11.52 12.29
N LEU A 325 -25.80 12.56 11.58
CA LEU A 325 -26.60 13.26 10.56
C LEU A 325 -26.95 12.36 9.37
N GLY A 326 -26.23 11.26 9.18
CA GLY A 326 -26.45 10.24 8.15
C GLY A 326 -27.22 9.01 8.64
N ASP A 327 -27.62 8.95 9.91
CA ASP A 327 -28.24 7.76 10.50
C ASP A 327 -29.59 7.43 9.85
N GLN A 328 -29.88 6.13 9.78
CA GLN A 328 -31.07 5.59 9.13
C GLN A 328 -31.82 4.56 9.97
N ALA A 329 -31.21 4.06 11.03
CA ALA A 329 -31.87 3.28 12.07
C ALA A 329 -31.05 3.34 13.37
N VAL A 330 -31.69 2.97 14.47
CA VAL A 330 -31.00 2.50 15.68
C VAL A 330 -31.29 1.01 15.81
N CYS A 331 -30.27 0.17 15.83
CA CYS A 331 -30.43 -1.27 16.00
C CYS A 331 -30.16 -1.68 17.45
N VAL A 332 -30.92 -2.65 17.92
CA VAL A 332 -30.70 -3.35 19.19
C VAL A 332 -30.62 -4.85 18.94
N HIS A 333 -29.99 -5.59 19.84
CA HIS A 333 -29.95 -7.05 19.69
C HIS A 333 -31.37 -7.63 19.89
N PRO A 334 -31.82 -8.61 19.07
CA PRO A 334 -33.16 -9.19 19.18
C PRO A 334 -33.45 -9.83 20.54
N ASP A 335 -32.43 -10.32 21.24
CA ASP A 335 -32.56 -10.94 22.57
C ASP A 335 -32.36 -9.97 23.74
N ASP A 336 -32.16 -8.67 23.49
CA ASP A 336 -31.97 -7.68 24.55
C ASP A 336 -33.30 -7.20 25.16
N GLU A 337 -33.70 -7.85 26.26
CA GLU A 337 -34.93 -7.52 27.02
C GLU A 337 -35.00 -6.05 27.45
N ARG A 338 -33.87 -5.33 27.54
CA ARG A 338 -33.84 -3.90 27.91
C ARG A 338 -34.50 -3.00 26.85
N PHE A 339 -34.51 -3.43 25.59
CA PHE A 339 -34.91 -2.59 24.45
C PHE A 339 -35.95 -3.24 23.53
N LYS A 340 -36.37 -4.48 23.78
CA LYS A 340 -37.41 -5.18 22.99
C LYS A 340 -38.70 -4.36 22.82
N HIS A 341 -39.12 -3.61 23.84
CA HIS A 341 -40.33 -2.77 23.80
C HIS A 341 -40.18 -1.52 22.90
N LEU A 342 -38.96 -1.20 22.46
CA LEU A 342 -38.67 -0.08 21.57
C LEU A 342 -38.60 -0.48 20.10
N VAL A 343 -38.45 -1.76 19.78
CA VAL A 343 -38.41 -2.25 18.40
C VAL A 343 -39.72 -1.90 17.68
N GLY A 344 -39.60 -1.29 16.49
CA GLY A 344 -40.72 -0.77 15.70
C GLY A 344 -41.13 0.66 16.03
N LYS A 345 -40.63 1.25 17.14
CA LYS A 345 -40.77 2.68 17.40
C LYS A 345 -39.85 3.50 16.49
N ARG A 346 -40.00 4.83 16.56
CA ARG A 346 -39.17 5.79 15.81
C ARG A 346 -38.50 6.77 16.76
N CYS A 347 -37.27 7.14 16.45
CA CYS A 347 -36.50 8.17 17.17
C CYS A 347 -36.17 9.35 16.24
N ARG A 348 -36.04 10.53 16.83
CA ARG A 348 -35.68 11.77 16.13
C ARG A 348 -34.17 11.86 15.98
N VAL A 349 -33.69 12.14 14.77
CA VAL A 349 -32.27 12.35 14.52
C VAL A 349 -31.88 13.76 14.94
N PRO A 350 -30.96 13.93 15.91
CA PRO A 350 -30.58 15.25 16.41
C PRO A 350 -30.20 16.22 15.29
N PHE A 351 -30.66 17.47 15.40
CA PHE A 351 -30.40 18.57 14.45
C PHE A 351 -30.94 18.36 13.03
N THR A 352 -31.85 17.40 12.83
CA THR A 352 -32.53 17.18 11.55
C THR A 352 -34.04 17.03 11.76
N ASP A 353 -34.82 17.20 10.69
CA ASP A 353 -36.26 16.93 10.70
C ASP A 353 -36.59 15.43 10.50
N ARG A 354 -35.57 14.56 10.47
CA ARG A 354 -35.73 13.13 10.16
C ARG A 354 -36.09 12.33 11.41
N THR A 355 -36.92 11.31 11.20
CA THR A 355 -37.11 10.22 12.15
C THR A 355 -36.59 8.93 11.56
N ILE A 356 -36.04 8.05 12.39
CA ILE A 356 -35.50 6.75 11.99
C ILE A 356 -36.12 5.64 12.84
N PRO A 357 -36.33 4.43 12.29
CA PRO A 357 -36.85 3.30 13.04
C PRO A 357 -35.84 2.74 14.05
N VAL A 358 -36.37 2.16 15.12
CA VAL A 358 -35.63 1.24 16.00
C VAL A 358 -35.86 -0.18 15.50
N LEU A 359 -34.80 -0.89 15.13
CA LEU A 359 -34.85 -2.22 14.53
C LEU A 359 -34.06 -3.23 15.37
N ALA A 360 -34.25 -4.52 15.08
CA ALA A 360 -33.49 -5.59 15.70
C ALA A 360 -32.52 -6.21 14.68
N ASP A 361 -31.25 -6.37 15.05
CA ASP A 361 -30.23 -7.04 14.23
C ASP A 361 -29.26 -7.79 15.16
N ASP A 362 -28.92 -9.03 14.83
CA ASP A 362 -28.06 -9.91 15.65
C ASP A 362 -26.56 -9.53 15.57
N TYR A 363 -26.20 -8.60 14.68
CA TYR A 363 -24.89 -7.97 14.66
C TYR A 363 -24.61 -7.12 15.91
N VAL A 364 -25.66 -6.62 16.58
CA VAL A 364 -25.51 -5.71 17.72
C VAL A 364 -24.98 -6.44 18.95
N ASP A 365 -23.80 -6.06 19.43
CA ASP A 365 -23.25 -6.57 20.69
C ASP A 365 -23.97 -5.95 21.90
N MET A 366 -24.61 -6.79 22.71
CA MET A 366 -25.34 -6.40 23.93
C MET A 366 -24.44 -5.82 25.02
N GLU A 367 -23.16 -6.21 25.04
CA GLU A 367 -22.17 -5.78 26.04
C GLU A 367 -21.41 -4.52 25.62
N PHE A 368 -21.30 -4.26 24.31
CA PHE A 368 -20.58 -3.09 23.81
C PHE A 368 -21.39 -1.80 23.97
N GLY A 369 -20.78 -0.82 24.63
CA GLY A 369 -21.35 0.52 24.83
C GLY A 369 -22.66 0.47 25.62
N THR A 370 -23.78 0.46 24.92
CA THR A 370 -25.14 0.49 25.51
C THR A 370 -26.01 -0.70 25.12
N GLY A 371 -25.57 -1.54 24.18
CA GLY A 371 -26.44 -2.50 23.48
C GLY A 371 -27.33 -1.88 22.40
N CYS A 372 -27.21 -0.58 22.14
CA CYS A 372 -27.85 0.14 21.03
C CYS A 372 -26.78 0.66 20.06
N LEU A 373 -26.95 0.37 18.77
CA LEU A 373 -26.06 0.76 17.69
C LEU A 373 -26.77 1.75 16.77
N LYS A 374 -26.15 2.91 16.50
CA LYS A 374 -26.58 3.75 15.38
C LYS A 374 -26.16 3.08 14.07
N VAL A 375 -27.04 3.10 13.07
CA VAL A 375 -26.75 2.55 11.74
C VAL A 375 -26.68 3.69 10.73
N THR A 376 -25.48 3.90 10.17
CA THR A 376 -25.18 4.92 9.15
C THR A 376 -24.70 4.26 7.85
N PRO A 377 -25.59 3.71 7.00
CA PRO A 377 -25.19 2.95 5.81
C PRO A 377 -24.30 3.70 4.82
N GLY A 378 -24.29 5.04 4.85
CA GLY A 378 -23.46 5.86 3.98
C GLY A 378 -21.99 6.02 4.41
N HIS A 379 -21.61 5.63 5.64
CA HIS A 379 -20.32 6.01 6.24
C HIS A 379 -19.62 4.91 7.07
N ASP A 380 -20.15 3.69 7.11
CA ASP A 380 -19.50 2.55 7.74
C ASP A 380 -19.81 1.24 6.98
N VAL A 381 -18.82 0.37 6.83
CA VAL A 381 -18.93 -0.88 6.05
C VAL A 381 -19.92 -1.85 6.69
N ASN A 382 -19.93 -1.97 8.01
CA ASN A 382 -20.85 -2.88 8.69
C ASN A 382 -22.27 -2.31 8.68
N ASP A 383 -22.41 -1.00 8.93
CA ASP A 383 -23.71 -0.33 8.84
C ASP A 383 -24.30 -0.40 7.42
N TYR A 384 -23.46 -0.39 6.38
CA TYR A 384 -23.88 -0.57 5.00
C TYR A 384 -24.46 -1.96 4.75
N GLU A 385 -23.84 -3.01 5.29
CA GLU A 385 -24.34 -4.38 5.17
C GLU A 385 -25.61 -4.63 6.02
N ILE A 386 -25.69 -4.04 7.23
CA ILE A 386 -26.94 -4.01 8.00
C ILE A 386 -28.02 -3.28 7.22
N GLY A 387 -27.68 -2.12 6.62
CA GLY A 387 -28.58 -1.34 5.80
C GLY A 387 -29.14 -2.12 4.62
N LYS A 388 -28.31 -2.91 3.92
CA LYS A 388 -28.78 -3.82 2.88
C LYS A 388 -29.70 -4.92 3.41
N ARG A 389 -29.35 -5.54 4.53
CA ARG A 389 -30.13 -6.64 5.13
C ARG A 389 -31.52 -6.15 5.61
N LEU A 390 -31.59 -4.93 6.10
CA LEU A 390 -32.81 -4.31 6.65
C LEU A 390 -33.52 -3.35 5.68
N ASP A 391 -33.08 -3.28 4.42
CA ASP A 391 -33.63 -2.40 3.38
C ASP A 391 -33.66 -0.90 3.79
N LEU A 392 -32.57 -0.43 4.42
CA LEU A 392 -32.39 0.96 4.83
C LEU A 392 -31.79 1.80 3.69
N PRO A 393 -32.27 3.04 3.48
CA PRO A 393 -31.72 3.93 2.47
C PRO A 393 -30.31 4.38 2.83
N THR A 394 -29.43 4.51 1.85
CA THR A 394 -28.09 5.06 2.04
C THR A 394 -28.12 6.59 1.93
N LEU A 395 -27.70 7.31 3.00
CA LEU A 395 -27.55 8.77 2.97
C LEU A 395 -26.07 9.15 3.09
N ASN A 396 -25.53 9.72 2.02
CA ASN A 396 -24.20 10.33 2.04
C ASN A 396 -24.29 11.78 2.57
N ILE A 397 -23.50 12.10 3.61
CA ILE A 397 -23.41 13.43 4.22
C ILE A 397 -22.06 14.11 3.95
N MET A 398 -21.16 13.49 3.18
CA MET A 398 -19.82 14.00 2.89
C MET A 398 -19.64 14.28 1.38
N ASN A 399 -18.84 15.30 1.09
CA ASN A 399 -18.27 15.56 -0.23
C ASN A 399 -17.03 14.68 -0.46
N GLU A 400 -16.49 14.68 -1.68
CA GLU A 400 -15.28 13.92 -2.04
C GLU A 400 -14.02 14.34 -1.28
N ASP A 401 -13.97 15.54 -0.71
CA ASP A 401 -12.88 16.01 0.15
C ASP A 401 -13.14 15.79 1.65
N ALA A 402 -14.21 15.05 1.97
CA ALA A 402 -14.67 14.74 3.31
C ALA A 402 -15.13 15.95 4.15
N THR A 403 -15.39 17.10 3.51
CA THR A 403 -16.25 18.14 4.10
C THR A 403 -17.71 17.67 4.10
N LEU A 404 -18.52 18.16 5.04
CA LEU A 404 -19.94 17.82 5.08
C LEU A 404 -20.73 18.54 3.99
N ASN A 405 -21.65 17.83 3.36
CA ASN A 405 -22.50 18.36 2.29
C ASN A 405 -23.83 18.94 2.84
N ALA A 406 -24.72 19.38 1.95
CA ALA A 406 -25.99 20.00 2.33
C ALA A 406 -26.91 19.11 3.19
N ALA A 407 -26.77 17.78 3.13
CA ALA A 407 -27.55 16.85 3.96
C ALA A 407 -27.21 16.96 5.46
N ALA A 408 -26.05 17.55 5.81
CA ALA A 408 -25.65 17.82 7.18
C ALA A 408 -26.29 19.09 7.78
N GLY A 409 -27.11 19.81 7.01
CA GLY A 409 -27.83 21.00 7.48
C GLY A 409 -26.88 22.08 7.97
N ARG A 410 -27.02 22.51 9.24
CA ARG A 410 -26.21 23.59 9.82
C ARG A 410 -24.71 23.29 9.95
N PHE A 411 -24.32 22.02 9.75
CA PHE A 411 -22.92 21.58 9.78
C PHE A 411 -22.31 21.44 8.39
N ALA A 412 -23.03 21.82 7.33
CA ALA A 412 -22.52 21.83 5.96
C ALA A 412 -21.24 22.69 5.85
N ASP A 413 -20.38 22.32 4.90
CA ASP A 413 -19.11 22.97 4.57
C ASP A 413 -18.00 22.85 5.64
N MET A 414 -18.27 22.22 6.79
CA MET A 414 -17.25 21.92 7.80
C MET A 414 -16.42 20.68 7.42
N ASP A 415 -15.13 20.66 7.75
CA ASP A 415 -14.36 19.41 7.73
C ASP A 415 -14.95 18.44 8.76
N ARG A 416 -14.94 17.13 8.46
CA ARG A 416 -15.50 16.10 9.34
C ARG A 416 -15.01 16.11 10.78
N PHE A 417 -13.75 16.48 11.03
CA PHE A 417 -13.21 16.54 12.38
C PHE A 417 -13.67 17.80 13.13
N GLU A 418 -13.84 18.90 12.40
CA GLU A 418 -14.44 20.12 12.95
C GLU A 418 -15.93 19.91 13.23
N ALA A 419 -16.65 19.29 12.30
CA ALA A 419 -18.06 18.93 12.45
C ALA A 419 -18.28 17.97 13.63
N ARG A 420 -17.33 17.04 13.88
CA ARG A 420 -17.36 16.13 15.04
C ARG A 420 -17.40 16.91 16.36
N GLU A 421 -16.50 17.87 16.54
CA GLU A 421 -16.45 18.68 17.76
C GLU A 421 -17.66 19.62 17.87
N ALA A 422 -18.05 20.25 16.75
CA ALA A 422 -19.21 21.15 16.70
C ALA A 422 -20.53 20.44 17.00
N LEU A 423 -20.74 19.26 16.42
CA LEU A 423 -21.94 18.44 16.66
C LEU A 423 -21.99 17.96 18.10
N TRP A 424 -20.85 17.54 18.67
CA TRP A 424 -20.81 17.13 20.06
C TRP A 424 -21.14 18.28 21.02
N ALA A 425 -20.54 19.46 20.83
CA ALA A 425 -20.85 20.64 21.63
C ALA A 425 -22.34 21.00 21.56
N ALA A 426 -22.94 20.91 20.38
CA ALA A 426 -24.36 21.11 20.22
C ALA A 426 -25.23 20.06 20.95
N LEU A 427 -24.79 18.79 21.00
CA LEU A 427 -25.49 17.75 21.76
C LEU A 427 -25.43 18.03 23.26
N GLU A 428 -24.33 18.62 23.75
CA GLU A 428 -24.20 19.06 25.14
C GLU A 428 -25.15 20.22 25.45
N GLU A 429 -25.26 21.21 24.55
CA GLU A 429 -26.20 22.33 24.69
C GLU A 429 -27.66 21.89 24.73
N GLU A 430 -28.05 20.88 23.93
CA GLU A 430 -29.40 20.32 23.93
C GLU A 430 -29.65 19.28 25.03
N GLY A 431 -28.64 18.98 25.86
CA GLY A 431 -28.74 17.97 26.93
C GLY A 431 -28.91 16.53 26.42
N LEU A 432 -28.56 16.28 25.15
CA LEU A 432 -28.59 14.96 24.52
C LEU A 432 -27.28 14.20 24.71
N ALA A 433 -26.16 14.90 24.93
CA ALA A 433 -24.90 14.29 25.31
C ALA A 433 -24.98 13.67 26.72
N VAL A 434 -24.48 12.44 26.85
CA VAL A 434 -24.47 11.72 28.14
C VAL A 434 -23.08 11.74 28.75
N ARG A 435 -22.07 11.27 28.02
CA ARG A 435 -20.67 11.21 28.46
C ARG A 435 -19.73 10.88 27.30
N THR A 436 -18.45 11.08 27.52
CA THR A 436 -17.37 10.55 26.67
C THR A 436 -16.44 9.65 27.47
N GLU A 437 -15.97 8.57 26.86
CA GLU A 437 -14.95 7.68 27.44
C GLU A 437 -13.75 7.59 26.52
N LYS A 438 -12.56 7.35 27.09
CA LYS A 438 -11.37 7.08 26.27
C LYS A 438 -11.54 5.73 25.57
N HIS A 439 -11.26 5.69 24.28
CA HIS A 439 -11.37 4.47 23.50
C HIS A 439 -10.29 4.42 22.43
N THR A 440 -9.53 3.33 22.39
CA THR A 440 -8.52 3.11 21.35
C THR A 440 -9.21 2.50 20.14
N SER A 441 -9.10 3.16 18.99
CA SER A 441 -9.68 2.71 17.73
C SER A 441 -8.60 2.32 16.74
N ARG A 442 -8.94 1.37 15.86
CA ARG A 442 -8.11 1.00 14.72
C ARG A 442 -8.51 1.87 13.53
N VAL A 443 -7.71 2.88 13.23
CA VAL A 443 -8.01 3.90 12.21
C VAL A 443 -7.43 3.48 10.86
N PRO A 444 -8.23 3.41 9.78
CA PRO A 444 -7.74 3.14 8.44
C PRO A 444 -7.06 4.39 7.85
N ARG A 445 -5.86 4.23 7.33
CA ARG A 445 -5.06 5.30 6.70
C ARG A 445 -4.58 4.88 5.32
N SER A 446 -4.54 5.84 4.43
CA SER A 446 -3.96 5.68 3.10
C SER A 446 -2.48 5.31 3.22
N GLN A 447 -2.05 4.19 2.63
CA GLN A 447 -0.64 3.78 2.62
C GLN A 447 0.28 4.88 2.03
N ARG A 448 -0.25 5.70 1.11
CA ARG A 448 0.54 6.65 0.34
C ARG A 448 0.52 8.06 0.94
N GLY A 449 -0.68 8.56 1.24
CA GLY A 449 -0.87 9.92 1.73
C GLY A 449 -0.94 10.04 3.25
N GLY A 450 -1.19 8.93 3.95
CA GLY A 450 -1.29 8.87 5.41
C GLY A 450 -2.58 9.47 5.99
N GLU A 451 -3.45 10.06 5.17
CA GLU A 451 -4.76 10.54 5.61
C GLU A 451 -5.68 9.40 6.07
N VAL A 452 -6.64 9.74 6.93
CA VAL A 452 -7.72 8.83 7.32
C VAL A 452 -8.60 8.54 6.10
N ILE A 453 -8.82 7.26 5.83
CA ILE A 453 -9.70 6.76 4.78
C ILE A 453 -11.15 6.91 5.25
N GLU A 454 -11.99 7.41 4.35
CA GLU A 454 -13.42 7.51 4.59
C GLU A 454 -14.17 6.36 3.89
N PRO A 455 -15.05 5.63 4.58
CA PRO A 455 -16.00 4.77 3.90
C PRO A 455 -17.00 5.66 3.16
N LEU A 456 -17.06 5.55 1.83
CA LEU A 456 -18.00 6.30 1.01
C LEU A 456 -18.73 5.34 0.07
N VAL A 457 -20.05 5.46 -0.06
CA VAL A 457 -20.76 4.73 -1.11
C VAL A 457 -20.47 5.38 -2.45
N SER A 458 -19.88 4.61 -3.35
CA SER A 458 -19.48 5.08 -4.67
C SER A 458 -19.84 4.04 -5.73
N THR A 459 -20.27 4.51 -6.91
CA THR A 459 -20.51 3.63 -8.05
C THR A 459 -19.19 3.33 -8.74
N GLN A 460 -18.69 2.10 -8.57
CA GLN A 460 -17.40 1.65 -9.12
C GLN A 460 -17.56 0.42 -10.02
N TRP A 461 -16.48 0.10 -10.73
CA TRP A 461 -16.34 -1.16 -11.47
C TRP A 461 -15.70 -2.21 -10.58
N PHE A 462 -16.29 -3.40 -10.55
CA PHE A 462 -15.86 -4.55 -9.76
C PHE A 462 -15.60 -5.75 -10.67
N VAL A 463 -14.78 -6.68 -10.19
CA VAL A 463 -14.51 -7.95 -10.86
C VAL A 463 -14.99 -9.08 -9.95
N ARG A 464 -15.86 -9.96 -10.47
CA ARG A 464 -16.28 -11.19 -9.78
C ARG A 464 -15.08 -12.10 -9.57
N MET A 465 -14.52 -12.09 -8.36
CA MET A 465 -13.28 -12.77 -8.03
C MET A 465 -13.47 -14.25 -7.75
N GLU A 466 -14.59 -14.65 -7.14
CA GLU A 466 -14.87 -16.06 -6.83
C GLU A 466 -14.70 -17.01 -8.06
N PRO A 467 -15.34 -16.77 -9.22
CA PRO A 467 -15.16 -17.63 -10.40
C PRO A 467 -13.76 -17.52 -11.03
N LEU A 468 -13.01 -16.45 -10.76
CA LEU A 468 -11.63 -16.28 -11.23
C LEU A 468 -10.60 -16.93 -10.29
N ALA A 469 -10.89 -17.00 -8.99
CA ALA A 469 -10.06 -17.62 -7.98
C ALA A 469 -10.02 -19.14 -8.14
N GLU A 470 -11.13 -19.77 -8.49
CA GLU A 470 -11.24 -21.22 -8.65
C GLU A 470 -10.20 -21.83 -9.61
N PRO A 471 -10.05 -21.38 -10.88
CA PRO A 471 -9.04 -21.93 -11.78
C PRO A 471 -7.61 -21.67 -11.30
N ALA A 472 -7.37 -20.53 -10.63
CA ALA A 472 -6.06 -20.18 -10.10
C ALA A 472 -5.65 -21.09 -8.91
N LEU A 473 -6.59 -21.34 -7.98
CA LEU A 473 -6.44 -22.33 -6.91
C LEU A 473 -6.19 -23.73 -7.47
N LYS A 474 -6.94 -24.13 -8.50
CA LYS A 474 -6.81 -25.44 -9.14
C LYS A 474 -5.44 -25.65 -9.77
N ALA A 475 -4.87 -24.63 -10.42
CA ALA A 475 -3.55 -24.72 -11.05
C ALA A 475 -2.42 -24.99 -10.04
N VAL A 476 -2.53 -24.46 -8.82
CA VAL A 476 -1.57 -24.74 -7.74
C VAL A 476 -1.84 -26.11 -7.13
N ARG A 477 -3.10 -26.45 -6.85
CA ARG A 477 -3.48 -27.76 -6.30
C ARG A 477 -3.14 -28.93 -7.23
N SER A 478 -3.18 -28.73 -8.55
CA SER A 478 -2.79 -29.74 -9.55
C SER A 478 -1.27 -29.86 -9.72
N GLY A 479 -0.49 -28.90 -9.21
CA GLY A 479 0.96 -28.82 -9.39
C GLY A 479 1.41 -28.27 -10.76
N GLU A 480 0.49 -27.71 -11.56
CA GLU A 480 0.82 -26.97 -12.79
C GLU A 480 1.60 -25.68 -12.46
N VAL A 481 1.20 -25.00 -11.40
CA VAL A 481 1.94 -23.90 -10.77
C VAL A 481 2.60 -24.41 -9.50
N LYS A 482 3.89 -24.11 -9.32
CA LYS A 482 4.68 -24.52 -8.15
C LYS A 482 5.30 -23.31 -7.47
N PHE A 483 5.20 -23.25 -6.15
CA PHE A 483 5.84 -22.20 -5.36
C PHE A 483 7.18 -22.68 -4.79
N VAL A 484 8.16 -21.78 -4.80
CA VAL A 484 9.45 -22.01 -4.16
C VAL A 484 9.77 -20.84 -3.23
N PRO A 485 9.82 -21.04 -1.90
CA PRO A 485 9.53 -22.29 -1.17
C PRO A 485 8.04 -22.64 -1.10
N GLU A 486 7.72 -23.94 -1.00
CA GLU A 486 6.35 -24.50 -0.97
C GLU A 486 5.46 -23.90 0.12
N ARG A 487 6.03 -23.41 1.22
CA ARG A 487 5.26 -22.79 2.32
C ARG A 487 4.38 -21.61 1.87
N PHE A 488 4.72 -20.95 0.76
CA PHE A 488 3.95 -19.83 0.23
C PHE A 488 2.60 -20.25 -0.39
N GLU A 489 2.40 -21.54 -0.68
CA GLU A 489 1.10 -22.06 -1.13
C GLU A 489 0.01 -21.81 -0.11
N LYS A 490 0.29 -21.98 1.18
CA LYS A 490 -0.69 -21.73 2.25
C LYS A 490 -1.15 -20.28 2.27
N THR A 491 -0.23 -19.34 2.08
CA THR A 491 -0.55 -17.92 2.01
C THR A 491 -1.37 -17.61 0.76
N TYR A 492 -1.03 -18.21 -0.38
CA TYR A 492 -1.77 -18.06 -1.63
C TYR A 492 -3.20 -18.61 -1.53
N PHE A 493 -3.37 -19.81 -0.98
CA PHE A 493 -4.68 -20.43 -0.76
C PHE A 493 -5.53 -19.59 0.18
N TYR A 494 -4.99 -19.23 1.34
CA TYR A 494 -5.72 -18.38 2.29
C TYR A 494 -6.18 -17.07 1.65
N TRP A 495 -5.34 -16.43 0.83
CA TRP A 495 -5.70 -15.19 0.17
C TRP A 495 -6.83 -15.38 -0.87
N LEU A 496 -6.71 -16.36 -1.77
CA LEU A 496 -7.71 -16.60 -2.81
C LEU A 496 -9.02 -17.22 -2.30
N GLU A 497 -8.97 -18.00 -1.22
CA GLU A 497 -10.18 -18.59 -0.62
C GLU A 497 -11.04 -17.56 0.15
N ASN A 498 -10.46 -16.41 0.50
CA ASN A 498 -11.13 -15.33 1.23
C ASN A 498 -11.23 -14.03 0.43
N ILE A 499 -10.95 -14.08 -0.88
CA ILE A 499 -10.97 -12.90 -1.74
C ILE A 499 -12.40 -12.37 -1.92
N ARG A 500 -12.54 -11.06 -2.08
CA ARG A 500 -13.80 -10.36 -2.36
C ARG A 500 -13.64 -9.51 -3.62
N ASP A 501 -14.78 -9.18 -4.24
CA ASP A 501 -14.87 -8.41 -5.48
C ASP A 501 -14.40 -6.95 -5.36
#